data_AF-R4K771-F1
#
_entry.id   AF-R4K771-F1
#
_cell.length_a   1.000
_cell.length_b   1.000
_cell.length_c   1.000
_cell.angle_alpha   90.00
_cell.angle_beta   90.00
_cell.angle_gamma   90.00
#
_symmetry.space_group_name_H-M   'P 1'
#
loop_
_entity.id
_entity.type
_entity.pdbx_description
1 polymer ?
#
loop_
_entity_poly.entity_id
_entity_poly.type
_entity_poly.pdbx_seq_one_letter_code
_entity_poly.pdbx_strand_id
1 'polypeptide(L)'
;MEYKSIIKFRPYLYKETKKDASLVKQGLSIDDIKMKSIEDNIFQLESEARKKEVASIIAVRLKDLDEYIIYKISEGNIETSKILVLYSIIRTDRLFFEFMNEIYREKLLLRKNQALEYMTPSQFRDKYKILIAS
;
A
#
# COMPACT_ATOMS: atom_id res chain seq x y z
N MET A 1 9.82 14.99 25.07
CA MET A 1 8.88 15.45 24.02
C MET A 1 8.09 14.23 23.56
N GLU A 2 6.76 14.29 23.68
CA GLU A 2 5.84 13.23 23.25
C GLU A 2 6.00 12.94 21.76
N TYR A 3 6.16 11.66 21.39
CA TYR A 3 6.18 11.25 19.99
C TYR A 3 4.76 11.32 19.41
N LYS A 4 4.42 12.50 18.88
CA LYS A 4 3.26 12.70 18.00
C LYS A 4 3.58 12.11 16.63
N SER A 5 3.03 10.93 16.33
CA SER A 5 2.18 10.73 15.15
C SER A 5 1.80 9.27 15.01
N ILE A 6 0.50 8.99 15.09
CA ILE A 6 -0.12 7.77 14.55
C ILE A 6 0.40 7.63 13.11
N ILE A 7 1.12 6.55 12.81
CA ILE A 7 1.44 6.18 11.42
C ILE A 7 0.11 6.26 10.66
N LYS A 8 -0.07 7.26 9.79
CA LYS A 8 -1.26 7.33 8.94
C LYS A 8 -1.14 6.20 7.94
N PHE A 9 -1.63 5.04 8.33
CA PHE A 9 -1.60 3.84 7.52
C PHE A 9 -2.42 4.12 6.26
N ARG A 10 -1.75 4.25 5.11
CA ARG A 10 -2.47 4.37 3.85
C ARG A 10 -3.17 3.03 3.56
N PRO A 11 -4.46 3.05 3.18
CA PRO A 11 -5.24 1.83 3.00
C PRO A 11 -4.68 0.96 1.88
N TYR A 12 -4.76 -0.36 2.02
CA TYR A 12 -4.20 -1.30 1.04
C TYR A 12 -4.90 -1.22 -0.34
N LEU A 13 -6.23 -1.09 -0.37
CA LEU A 13 -7.05 -0.84 -1.58
C LEU A 13 -6.79 -1.82 -2.75
N TYR A 14 -6.65 -3.11 -2.49
CA TYR A 14 -6.34 -4.10 -3.52
C TYR A 14 -7.39 -4.20 -4.62
N LYS A 15 -8.68 -4.30 -4.24
CA LYS A 15 -9.75 -4.51 -5.22
C LYS A 15 -9.91 -3.29 -6.13
N GLU A 16 -9.83 -2.12 -5.53
CA GLU A 16 -9.92 -0.82 -6.19
C GLU A 16 -8.72 -0.61 -7.11
N THR A 17 -7.50 -0.86 -6.63
CA THR A 17 -6.28 -0.75 -7.45
C THR A 17 -6.30 -1.73 -8.63
N LYS A 18 -6.78 -2.97 -8.42
CA LYS A 18 -6.91 -3.96 -9.51
C LYS A 18 -7.97 -3.56 -10.52
N LYS A 19 -9.07 -2.93 -10.08
CA LYS A 19 -10.11 -2.38 -10.97
C LYS A 19 -9.54 -1.27 -11.84
N ASP A 20 -8.82 -0.31 -11.24
CA ASP A 20 -8.21 0.80 -11.99
C ASP A 20 -7.13 0.31 -12.95
N ALA A 21 -6.26 -0.61 -12.52
CA ALA A 21 -5.28 -1.23 -13.40
C ALA A 21 -5.92 -1.92 -14.61
N SER A 22 -7.10 -2.50 -14.44
CA SER A 22 -7.85 -3.12 -15.54
C SER A 22 -8.45 -2.09 -16.50
N LEU A 23 -8.81 -0.91 -16.01
CA LEU A 23 -9.24 0.21 -16.85
C LEU A 23 -8.06 0.84 -17.60
N VAL A 24 -6.88 0.94 -16.99
CA VAL A 24 -5.66 1.37 -17.69
C VAL A 24 -5.36 0.44 -18.85
N LYS A 25 -5.44 -0.88 -18.62
CA LYS A 25 -5.28 -1.89 -19.68
C LYS A 25 -6.32 -1.79 -20.81
N GLN A 26 -7.49 -1.23 -20.53
CA GLN A 26 -8.53 -0.96 -21.54
C GLN A 26 -8.27 0.34 -22.31
N GLY A 27 -7.17 1.05 -22.04
CA GLY A 27 -6.76 2.26 -22.75
C GLY A 27 -7.20 3.56 -22.09
N LEU A 28 -7.78 3.51 -20.88
CA LEU A 28 -8.14 4.73 -20.15
C LEU A 28 -6.90 5.33 -19.47
N SER A 29 -6.79 6.66 -19.46
CA SER A 29 -5.73 7.33 -18.70
C SER A 29 -6.02 7.26 -17.19
N ILE A 30 -4.96 7.31 -16.38
CA ILE A 30 -5.10 7.31 -14.91
C ILE A 30 -5.91 8.52 -14.42
N ASP A 31 -5.81 9.67 -15.10
CA ASP A 31 -6.57 10.87 -14.74
C ASP A 31 -8.06 10.73 -15.09
N ASP A 32 -8.39 10.11 -16.23
CA ASP A 32 -9.78 9.79 -16.58
C ASP A 32 -10.39 8.80 -15.59
N ILE A 33 -9.64 7.77 -15.20
CA ILE A 33 -10.07 6.78 -14.20
C ILE A 33 -10.30 7.45 -12.84
N LYS A 34 -9.43 8.39 -12.46
CA LYS A 34 -9.60 9.16 -11.22
C LYS A 34 -10.88 9.98 -11.23
N MET A 35 -11.17 10.69 -12.32
CA MET A 35 -12.42 11.46 -12.49
C MET A 35 -13.63 10.52 -12.44
N LYS A 36 -13.59 9.44 -13.22
CA LYS A 36 -14.63 8.40 -13.26
C LYS A 36 -14.89 7.79 -11.88
N SER A 37 -13.84 7.57 -11.09
CA SER A 37 -13.95 7.04 -9.73
C SER A 37 -14.71 7.95 -8.78
N ILE A 38 -14.62 9.26 -8.99
CA ILE A 38 -15.28 10.27 -8.16
C ILE A 38 -16.72 10.49 -8.64
N GLU A 39 -16.92 10.64 -9.95
CA GLU A 39 -18.21 10.97 -10.57
C GLU A 39 -19.15 9.76 -10.60
N ASP A 40 -18.70 8.64 -11.16
CA ASP A 40 -19.52 7.44 -11.33
C ASP A 40 -19.50 6.52 -10.10
N ASN A 41 -18.74 6.87 -9.08
CA ASN A 41 -18.55 6.08 -7.86
C ASN A 41 -18.26 4.60 -8.15
N ILE A 42 -17.29 4.33 -9.02
CA ILE A 42 -17.02 2.94 -9.46
C ILE A 42 -16.61 2.01 -8.31
N PHE A 43 -16.26 2.54 -7.14
CA PHE A 43 -15.94 1.78 -5.92
C PHE A 43 -17.09 1.66 -4.92
N GLN A 44 -18.26 2.26 -5.22
CA GLN A 44 -19.46 2.23 -4.38
C GLN A 44 -19.20 2.71 -2.94
N LEU A 45 -18.46 3.82 -2.81
CA LEU A 45 -18.12 4.43 -1.52
C LEU A 45 -19.24 5.39 -1.08
N GLU A 46 -19.47 5.47 0.23
CA GLU A 46 -20.60 6.19 0.81
C GLU A 46 -20.46 7.72 0.79
N SER A 47 -19.23 8.24 0.92
CA SER A 47 -19.00 9.68 1.02
C SER A 47 -18.13 10.24 -0.10
N GLU A 48 -18.44 11.45 -0.53
CA GLU A 48 -17.64 12.22 -1.50
C GLU A 48 -16.18 12.36 -1.08
N ALA A 49 -15.95 12.62 0.21
CA ALA A 49 -14.61 12.72 0.76
C ALA A 49 -13.83 11.42 0.56
N ARG A 50 -14.47 10.27 0.82
CA ARG A 50 -13.82 8.97 0.67
C ARG A 50 -13.57 8.61 -0.80
N LYS A 51 -14.49 8.95 -1.71
CA LYS A 51 -14.28 8.79 -3.17
C LYS A 51 -13.04 9.53 -3.64
N LYS A 52 -12.93 10.82 -3.29
CA LYS A 52 -11.77 11.66 -3.66
C LYS A 52 -10.47 11.15 -3.06
N GLU A 53 -10.51 10.70 -1.80
CA GLU A 53 -9.35 10.14 -1.10
C GLU A 53 -8.85 8.86 -1.79
N VAL A 54 -9.74 7.87 -1.98
CA VAL A 54 -9.41 6.58 -2.59
C VAL A 54 -8.90 6.75 -4.02
N ALA A 55 -9.61 7.53 -4.85
CA ALA A 55 -9.21 7.79 -6.23
C ALA A 55 -7.83 8.48 -6.31
N SER A 56 -7.56 9.44 -5.40
CA SER A 56 -6.26 10.12 -5.36
C SER A 56 -5.13 9.20 -4.92
N ILE A 57 -5.37 8.32 -3.93
CA ILE A 57 -4.37 7.36 -3.47
C ILE A 57 -3.99 6.39 -4.59
N ILE A 58 -4.96 5.83 -5.29
CA ILE A 58 -4.71 4.84 -6.34
C ILE A 58 -4.04 5.50 -7.54
N ALA A 59 -4.47 6.70 -7.93
CA ALA A 59 -3.85 7.44 -9.02
C ALA A 59 -2.37 7.73 -8.76
N VAL A 60 -2.00 8.14 -7.54
CA VAL A 60 -0.59 8.36 -7.15
C VAL A 60 0.21 7.05 -7.27
N ARG A 61 -0.35 5.93 -6.80
CA ARG A 61 0.31 4.61 -6.90
C ARG A 61 0.55 4.20 -8.33
N LEU A 62 -0.47 4.27 -9.18
CA LEU A 62 -0.36 3.81 -10.57
C LEU A 62 0.55 4.70 -11.41
N LYS A 63 0.59 6.02 -11.16
CA LYS A 63 1.48 6.95 -11.90
C LYS A 63 2.97 6.70 -11.66
N ASP A 64 3.33 6.06 -10.56
CA ASP A 64 4.73 5.72 -10.24
C ASP A 64 5.16 4.33 -10.75
N LEU A 65 4.25 3.60 -11.39
CA LEU A 65 4.51 2.28 -11.97
C LEU A 65 4.63 2.37 -13.49
N ASP A 66 5.43 1.47 -14.06
CA ASP A 66 5.41 1.22 -15.49
C ASP A 66 4.16 0.42 -15.92
N GLU A 67 3.85 0.49 -17.21
CA GLU A 67 2.68 -0.16 -17.82
C GLU A 67 2.69 -1.67 -17.64
N TYR A 68 3.86 -2.30 -17.68
CA TYR A 68 4.01 -3.75 -17.49
C TYR A 68 3.54 -4.18 -16.09
N ILE A 69 3.96 -3.46 -15.04
CA ILE A 69 3.52 -3.74 -13.66
C ILE A 69 2.02 -3.53 -13.51
N ILE A 70 1.48 -2.44 -14.08
CA ILE A 70 0.03 -2.17 -14.04
C ILE A 70 -0.74 -3.33 -14.69
N TYR A 71 -0.27 -3.83 -15.84
CA TYR A 71 -0.92 -4.95 -16.52
C TYR A 71 -0.86 -6.24 -15.70
N LYS A 72 0.26 -6.51 -15.03
CA LYS A 72 0.37 -7.63 -14.09
C LYS A 72 -0.52 -7.50 -12.85
N ILE A 73 -0.79 -6.29 -12.38
CA ILE A 73 -1.81 -6.07 -11.33
C ILE A 73 -3.20 -6.46 -11.85
N SER A 74 -3.55 -6.09 -13.09
CA SER A 74 -4.84 -6.41 -13.71
C SER A 74 -5.01 -7.91 -13.97
N GLU A 75 -4.07 -8.56 -14.64
CA GLU A 75 -4.26 -9.93 -15.17
C GLU A 75 -3.54 -11.02 -14.38
N GLY A 76 -2.62 -10.65 -13.49
CA GLY A 76 -1.87 -11.61 -12.69
C GLY A 76 -2.77 -12.44 -11.78
N ASN A 77 -2.23 -13.60 -11.36
CA ASN A 77 -2.85 -14.38 -10.29
C ASN A 77 -2.98 -13.54 -9.01
N ILE A 78 -3.88 -13.95 -8.13
CA ILE A 78 -4.26 -13.15 -6.96
C ILE A 78 -3.06 -12.86 -6.05
N GLU A 79 -2.14 -13.80 -5.88
CA GLU A 79 -0.93 -13.64 -5.07
C GLU A 79 -0.01 -12.57 -5.69
N THR A 80 0.26 -12.67 -6.99
CA THR A 80 1.14 -11.75 -7.72
C THR A 80 0.55 -10.35 -7.73
N SER A 81 -0.73 -10.20 -8.07
CA SER A 81 -1.39 -8.89 -8.08
C SER A 81 -1.36 -8.25 -6.69
N LYS A 82 -1.57 -9.03 -5.62
CA LYS A 82 -1.49 -8.53 -4.24
C LYS A 82 -0.09 -8.02 -3.88
N ILE A 83 0.95 -8.76 -4.27
CA ILE A 83 2.34 -8.36 -4.05
C ILE A 83 2.66 -7.07 -4.83
N LEU A 84 2.20 -6.95 -6.08
CA LEU A 84 2.45 -5.76 -6.89
C LEU A 84 1.70 -4.52 -6.38
N VAL A 85 0.49 -4.69 -5.81
CA VAL A 85 -0.18 -3.59 -5.11
C VAL A 85 0.58 -3.20 -3.83
N LEU A 86 1.16 -4.15 -3.10
CA LEU A 86 2.02 -3.83 -1.96
C LEU A 86 3.29 -3.08 -2.41
N TYR A 87 3.90 -3.50 -3.52
CA TYR A 87 5.04 -2.84 -4.12
C TYR A 87 4.74 -1.37 -4.47
N SER A 88 3.56 -1.08 -5.04
CA SER A 88 3.16 0.30 -5.36
C SER A 88 3.00 1.19 -4.12
N ILE A 89 2.62 0.60 -2.98
CA ILE A 89 2.59 1.29 -1.68
C ILE A 89 4.00 1.61 -1.22
N ILE A 90 4.90 0.63 -1.25
CA ILE A 90 6.31 0.81 -0.86
C ILE A 90 6.96 1.92 -1.71
N ARG A 91 6.64 1.96 -3.00
CA ARG A 91 7.16 2.94 -3.95
C ARG A 91 6.68 4.38 -3.67
N THR A 92 5.46 4.56 -3.17
CA THR A 92 4.82 5.88 -3.03
C THR A 92 4.67 6.36 -1.59
N ASP A 93 4.88 5.49 -0.61
CA ASP A 93 4.79 5.80 0.81
C ASP A 93 6.17 5.62 1.47
N ARG A 94 6.88 6.75 1.61
CA ARG A 94 8.22 6.80 2.20
C ARG A 94 8.29 6.20 3.60
N LEU A 95 7.30 6.47 4.44
CA LEU A 95 7.27 5.94 5.80
C LEU A 95 7.09 4.42 5.79
N PHE A 96 6.24 3.91 4.88
CA PHE A 96 6.09 2.46 4.70
C PHE A 96 7.38 1.83 4.15
N PHE A 97 8.08 2.49 3.23
CA PHE A 97 9.39 2.05 2.74
C PHE A 97 10.45 1.99 3.86
N GLU A 98 10.57 3.04 4.66
CA GLU A 98 11.47 3.10 5.82
C GLU A 98 11.14 1.97 6.81
N PHE A 99 9.86 1.79 7.14
CA PHE A 99 9.40 0.67 7.98
C PHE A 99 9.80 -0.70 7.42
N MET A 100 9.61 -0.94 6.12
CA MET A 100 9.99 -2.20 5.48
C MET A 100 11.51 -2.43 5.49
N ASN A 101 12.30 -1.37 5.31
CA ASN A 101 13.77 -1.47 5.31
C ASN A 101 14.37 -1.65 6.69
N GLU A 102 13.80 -1.02 7.71
CA GLU A 102 14.33 -1.10 9.07
C GLU A 102 13.82 -2.37 9.75
N ILE A 103 12.51 -2.53 9.85
CA ILE A 103 11.91 -3.55 10.73
C ILE A 103 11.75 -4.88 10.01
N TYR A 104 11.31 -4.87 8.74
CA TYR A 104 11.06 -6.12 8.02
C TYR A 104 12.37 -6.76 7.53
N ARG A 105 13.33 -5.97 7.04
CA ARG A 105 14.66 -6.47 6.66
C ARG A 105 15.41 -7.07 7.86
N GLU A 106 15.42 -6.39 9.00
CA GLU A 106 16.03 -6.91 10.23
C GLU A 106 15.39 -8.24 10.62
N LYS A 107 14.06 -8.33 10.61
CA LYS A 107 13.34 -9.58 10.89
C LYS A 107 13.66 -10.68 9.89
N LEU A 108 13.83 -10.40 8.59
CA LEU A 108 14.24 -11.41 7.60
C LEU A 108 15.66 -11.92 7.83
N LEU A 109 16.59 -11.04 8.19
CA LEU A 109 17.97 -11.40 8.52
C LEU A 109 18.03 -12.23 9.81
N LEU A 110 17.27 -11.84 10.83
CA LEU A 110 17.13 -12.59 12.09
C LEU A 110 16.41 -13.93 11.89
N ARG A 111 15.41 -14.01 11.00
CA ARG A 111 14.67 -15.24 10.64
C ARG A 111 15.54 -16.29 9.97
N LYS A 112 16.63 -15.89 9.28
CA LYS A 112 17.65 -16.85 8.81
C LYS A 112 18.46 -17.46 9.96
N ASN A 113 18.52 -16.79 11.11
CA ASN A 113 19.36 -17.19 12.23
C ASN A 113 18.58 -17.82 13.40
N GLN A 114 17.28 -17.55 13.55
CA GLN A 114 16.43 -18.19 14.56
C GLN A 114 15.00 -18.37 14.03
N ALA A 115 14.51 -19.61 14.07
CA ALA A 115 13.08 -19.89 13.99
C ALA A 115 12.44 -19.30 15.24
N LEU A 116 11.41 -18.45 15.14
CA LEU A 116 10.49 -18.14 16.25
C LEU A 116 9.25 -17.34 15.83
N GLU A 117 8.26 -17.44 16.72
CA GLU A 117 6.82 -17.23 16.63
C GLU A 117 6.36 -15.82 16.19
N TYR A 118 5.15 -15.77 15.62
CA TYR A 118 4.50 -14.54 15.15
C TYR A 118 4.27 -13.56 16.31
N MET A 119 4.90 -12.40 16.23
CA MET A 119 4.78 -11.33 17.22
C MET A 119 3.67 -10.34 16.82
N THR A 120 2.70 -10.15 17.69
CA THR A 120 1.58 -9.20 17.49
C THR A 120 2.05 -7.73 17.58
N PRO A 121 1.29 -6.76 17.02
CA PRO A 121 1.65 -5.34 17.06
C PRO A 121 1.84 -4.76 18.48
N SER A 122 1.23 -5.33 19.53
CA SER A 122 1.46 -4.91 20.91
C SER A 122 2.82 -5.37 21.42
N GLN A 123 3.16 -6.64 21.20
CA GLN A 123 4.46 -7.22 21.56
C GLN A 123 5.63 -6.53 20.82
N PHE A 124 5.39 -6.05 19.60
CA PHE A 124 6.35 -5.21 18.89
C PHE A 124 6.61 -3.87 19.59
N ARG A 125 5.57 -3.20 20.10
CA ARG A 125 5.74 -1.91 20.80
C ARG A 125 6.55 -2.04 22.09
N ASP A 126 6.32 -3.09 22.87
CA ASP A 126 7.01 -3.23 24.16
C ASP A 126 8.47 -3.67 24.02
N LYS A 127 8.81 -4.46 22.99
CA LYS A 127 10.19 -4.90 22.75
C LYS A 127 11.13 -3.78 22.31
N TYR A 128 10.64 -2.81 21.53
CA TYR A 128 11.48 -1.75 20.94
C TYR A 128 11.38 -0.40 21.66
N LYS A 129 10.57 -0.28 22.73
CA LYS A 129 10.59 0.88 23.64
C LYS A 129 11.97 1.11 24.29
N ILE A 130 12.77 0.05 24.46
CA ILE A 130 14.07 0.11 25.14
C ILE A 130 15.15 0.75 24.25
N LEU A 131 15.00 0.72 22.91
CA LEU A 131 16.00 1.20 21.95
C LEU A 131 15.91 2.70 21.61
N ILE A 132 14.86 3.39 22.05
CA ILE A 132 14.64 4.83 21.76
C ILE A 132 14.84 5.68 23.04
N ALA A 133 15.25 5.05 24.14
CA ALA A 133 15.50 5.69 25.44
C ALA A 133 16.99 5.74 25.83
N SER A 134 17.89 5.42 24.89
CA SER A 134 19.35 5.49 25.02
C SER A 134 19.93 6.34 23.89
#